data_AF-A0AAV7GT29-F1
#
_entry.id   AF-A0AAV7GT29-F1
#
_cell.length_a   1.000
_cell.length_b   1.000
_cell.length_c   1.000
_cell.angle_alpha   90.00
_cell.angle_beta   90.00
_cell.angle_gamma   90.00
#
_symmetry.space_group_name_H-M   'P 1'
#
loop_
_entity.id
_entity.type
_entity.pdbx_description
1 polymer ?
#
loop_
_entity_poly.entity_id
_entity_poly.type
_entity_poly.pdbx_seq_one_letter_code
_entity_poly.pdbx_strand_id
1 'polypeptide(L)'
;MGEVLGYGGGADFGWSWGEGGGLKEEGEGQLEKRRKKMVEEEGHEPGRFLRLVGILCFTTEILEGFDVQRTSGFADTVRRYGFLSLSIKKYYSAQFSTQNARSQGACPIFNEFVKRCQDLEKITVSDVFSLQLMQVPLVTEDIALAVIDLYPTVLALARAYSLLVGTLPCCLWSCLEGDIRAQEEMLKNQNKTISSGASKNIFKLIWGS
;
A
#
# COMPACT_ATOMS: atom_id res chain seq x y z
N MET A 1 51.15 -10.77 36.03
CA MET A 1 51.68 -11.86 35.18
C MET A 1 50.50 -12.49 34.46
N GLY A 2 50.49 -12.39 33.12
CA GLY A 2 49.42 -12.90 32.26
C GLY A 2 49.11 -11.95 31.09
N GLU A 3 50.09 -11.71 30.22
CA GLU A 3 49.96 -11.04 28.92
C GLU A 3 49.29 -11.94 27.87
N VAL A 4 48.29 -11.41 27.15
CA VAL A 4 48.24 -11.05 25.70
C VAL A 4 48.10 -12.21 24.71
N LEU A 5 46.95 -12.22 24.01
CA LEU A 5 46.80 -12.20 22.55
C LEU A 5 45.45 -11.47 22.29
N GLY A 6 45.31 -10.38 21.54
CA GLY A 6 46.07 -9.92 20.38
C GLY A 6 45.32 -10.25 19.09
N TYR A 7 44.17 -9.60 18.84
CA TYR A 7 43.63 -9.44 17.48
C TYR A 7 43.19 -8.00 17.28
N GLY A 8 44.11 -7.23 16.71
CA GLY A 8 43.84 -5.94 16.11
C GLY A 8 43.09 -6.12 14.78
N GLY A 9 42.30 -5.10 14.46
CA GLY A 9 41.50 -5.04 13.25
C GLY A 9 40.46 -3.94 13.39
N GLY A 10 40.93 -2.71 13.59
CA GLY A 10 40.08 -1.53 13.49
C GLY A 10 39.51 -1.45 12.09
N ALA A 11 38.20 -1.57 11.98
CA ALA A 11 37.45 -0.96 10.91
C ALA A 11 36.44 -0.06 11.62
N ASP A 12 36.89 1.16 11.85
CA ASP A 12 36.04 2.30 12.13
C ASP A 12 35.17 2.52 10.89
N PHE A 13 34.08 1.76 10.78
CA PHE A 13 33.01 2.09 9.84
C PHE A 13 32.19 3.20 10.49
N GLY A 14 32.83 4.37 10.52
CA GLY A 14 32.16 5.63 10.67
C GLY A 14 31.08 5.70 9.60
N TRP A 15 29.83 5.82 10.03
CA TRP A 15 28.83 6.40 9.17
C TRP A 15 29.21 7.87 9.02
N SER A 16 30.05 8.14 8.01
CA SER A 16 30.22 9.50 7.50
C SER A 16 28.90 9.88 6.85
N TRP A 17 28.14 10.72 7.55
CA TRP A 17 27.41 11.76 6.86
C TRP A 17 28.45 12.54 6.06
N GLY A 18 28.29 12.59 4.73
CA GLY A 18 29.31 13.07 3.82
C GLY A 18 29.78 14.48 4.17
N GLU A 19 31.06 14.63 4.51
CA GLU A 19 31.77 15.89 4.37
C GLU A 19 32.53 15.82 3.05
N GLY A 20 31.97 16.46 2.01
CA GLY A 20 32.57 16.45 0.67
C GLY A 20 31.64 16.75 -0.49
N GLY A 21 30.56 17.49 -0.28
CA GLY A 21 29.78 18.14 -1.33
C GLY A 21 29.36 19.49 -0.77
N GLY A 22 29.92 20.56 -1.33
CA GLY A 22 29.85 21.90 -0.74
C GLY A 22 28.45 22.31 -0.30
N LEU A 23 28.39 23.00 0.84
CA LEU A 23 27.32 23.93 1.17
C LEU A 23 27.24 24.96 0.05
N LYS A 24 26.40 24.67 -0.94
CA LYS A 24 25.65 25.71 -1.62
C LYS A 24 24.34 25.84 -0.86
N GLU A 25 24.12 27.03 -0.33
CA GLU A 25 22.76 27.54 -0.14
C GLU A 25 22.09 27.54 -1.52
N GLU A 26 21.40 26.46 -1.86
CA GLU A 26 20.43 26.44 -2.94
C GLU A 26 19.16 25.79 -2.36
N GLY A 27 18.05 26.51 -2.51
CA GLY A 27 16.79 26.21 -1.86
C GLY A 27 16.13 24.91 -2.32
N GLU A 28 15.04 24.59 -1.62
CA GLU A 28 14.04 23.55 -1.92
C GLU A 28 14.36 22.11 -1.46
N GLY A 29 13.93 21.79 -0.24
CA GLY A 29 13.12 20.59 0.02
C GLY A 29 13.76 19.20 -0.10
N GLN A 30 14.80 18.89 0.68
CA GLN A 30 15.18 17.49 0.91
C GLN A 30 14.18 16.82 1.87
N LEU A 31 13.26 16.01 1.33
CA LEU A 31 12.36 15.15 2.10
C LEU A 31 13.19 14.13 2.89
N GLU A 32 13.39 14.38 4.19
CA GLU A 32 13.98 13.39 5.10
C GLU A 32 13.07 12.14 5.14
N LYS A 33 13.50 11.05 4.50
CA LYS A 33 12.74 9.80 4.41
C LYS A 33 12.69 9.14 5.79
N ARG A 34 11.52 9.19 6.44
CA ARG A 34 11.30 8.58 7.78
C ARG A 34 10.80 7.14 7.74
N ARG A 35 10.43 6.62 6.57
CA ARG A 35 9.96 5.24 6.39
C ARG A 35 11.13 4.37 5.96
N LYS A 36 11.46 3.34 6.74
CA LYS A 36 12.57 2.40 6.47
C LYS A 36 12.04 1.02 6.10
N LYS A 37 12.68 0.36 5.14
CA LYS A 37 12.39 -1.01 4.74
C LYS A 37 13.69 -1.82 4.70
N MET A 38 13.83 -2.80 5.58
CA MET A 38 14.95 -3.74 5.52
C MET A 38 14.57 -4.93 4.66
N VAL A 39 15.42 -5.28 3.69
CA VAL A 39 15.21 -6.39 2.77
C VAL A 39 16.36 -7.38 2.95
N GLU A 40 16.04 -8.56 3.46
CA GLU A 40 17.01 -9.63 3.66
C GLU A 40 17.13 -10.47 2.38
N GLU A 41 18.33 -10.54 1.83
CA GLU A 41 18.62 -11.37 0.66
C GLU A 41 19.17 -12.72 1.12
N GLU A 42 18.29 -13.72 1.18
CA GLU A 42 18.67 -15.12 1.38
C GLU A 42 19.43 -15.61 0.13
N GLY A 43 20.70 -15.95 0.29
CA GLY A 43 21.61 -16.22 -0.82
C GLY A 43 21.39 -17.58 -1.48
N HIS A 44 20.30 -17.78 -2.24
CA HIS A 44 20.20 -18.84 -3.26
C HIS A 44 18.95 -18.73 -4.17
N GLU A 45 18.82 -17.72 -5.04
CA GLU A 45 17.66 -17.66 -5.95
C GLU A 45 18.04 -17.33 -7.42
N PRO A 46 17.36 -17.91 -8.43
CA PRO A 46 17.73 -17.82 -9.83
C PRO A 46 17.58 -16.38 -10.38
N GLY A 47 18.43 -16.01 -11.35
CA GLY A 47 18.59 -14.61 -11.82
C GLY A 47 17.37 -13.88 -12.41
N ARG A 48 16.18 -14.49 -12.48
CA ARG A 48 14.91 -13.77 -12.73
C ARG A 48 14.30 -13.21 -11.44
N PHE A 49 14.46 -13.93 -10.33
CA PHE A 49 14.00 -13.51 -9.01
C PHE A 49 14.76 -12.28 -8.52
N LEU A 50 16.10 -12.29 -8.64
CA LEU A 50 16.95 -11.14 -8.26
C LEU A 50 16.62 -9.85 -9.03
N ARG A 51 16.24 -9.96 -10.31
CA ARG A 51 15.80 -8.80 -11.11
C ARG A 51 14.47 -8.25 -10.60
N LEU A 52 13.51 -9.11 -10.28
CA LEU A 52 12.22 -8.69 -9.74
C LEU A 52 12.39 -8.01 -8.37
N VAL A 53 13.20 -8.60 -7.49
CA VAL A 53 13.52 -8.03 -6.17
C VAL A 53 14.22 -6.68 -6.30
N GLY A 54 15.15 -6.55 -7.26
CA GLY A 54 15.80 -5.27 -7.57
C GLY A 54 14.81 -4.18 -7.98
N ILE A 55 13.88 -4.51 -8.89
CA ILE A 55 12.83 -3.59 -9.35
C ILE A 55 11.91 -3.20 -8.19
N LEU A 56 11.46 -4.15 -7.37
CA LEU A 56 10.60 -3.90 -6.21
C LEU A 56 11.27 -2.98 -5.19
N CYS A 57 12.57 -3.19 -4.91
CA CYS A 57 13.33 -2.31 -4.03
C CYS A 57 13.38 -0.89 -4.61
N PHE A 58 13.66 -0.75 -5.90
CA PHE A 58 13.74 0.55 -6.56
C PHE A 58 12.40 1.29 -6.55
N THR A 59 11.29 0.61 -6.87
CA THR A 59 9.96 1.23 -6.81
C THR A 59 9.62 1.65 -5.39
N THR A 60 9.94 0.85 -4.38
CA THR A 60 9.68 1.21 -2.97
C THR A 60 10.55 2.39 -2.51
N GLU A 61 11.77 2.52 -3.02
CA GLU A 61 12.67 3.62 -2.67
C GLU A 61 12.27 4.93 -3.35
N ILE A 62 11.98 4.87 -4.64
CA ILE A 62 11.75 6.06 -5.49
C ILE A 62 10.29 6.49 -5.49
N LEU A 63 9.35 5.55 -5.68
CA LEU A 63 7.92 5.87 -5.80
C LEU A 63 7.24 5.94 -4.43
N GLU A 64 7.55 5.01 -3.53
CA GLU A 64 6.92 4.97 -2.20
C GLU A 64 7.69 5.80 -1.14
N GLY A 65 8.89 6.27 -1.46
CA GLY A 65 9.69 7.13 -0.59
C GLY A 65 10.29 6.44 0.64
N PHE A 66 10.48 5.11 0.60
CA PHE A 66 11.18 4.38 1.66
C PHE A 66 12.71 4.55 1.55
N ASP A 67 13.39 4.52 2.69
CA ASP A 67 14.82 4.21 2.79
C ASP A 67 14.98 2.69 2.84
N VAL A 68 15.36 2.10 1.70
CA VAL A 68 15.46 0.64 1.53
C VAL A 68 16.88 0.19 1.83
N GLN A 69 17.03 -0.67 2.83
CA GLN A 69 18.32 -1.19 3.27
C GLN A 69 18.41 -2.70 3.02
N ARG A 70 19.26 -3.11 2.07
CA ARG A 70 19.54 -4.52 1.79
C ARG A 70 20.47 -5.11 2.84
N THR A 71 20.12 -6.25 3.41
CA THR A 71 20.91 -6.99 4.40
C THR A 71 21.27 -8.37 3.86
N SER A 72 22.45 -8.86 4.24
CA SER A 72 22.98 -10.16 3.78
C SER A 72 22.46 -11.38 4.56
N GLY A 73 21.58 -11.14 5.55
CA GLY A 73 21.02 -12.15 6.44
C GLY A 73 20.67 -11.58 7.81
N PHE A 74 19.99 -12.39 8.62
CA PHE A 74 19.45 -12.00 9.92
C PHE A 74 20.45 -11.29 10.84
N ALA A 75 21.70 -11.77 10.91
CA ALA A 75 22.72 -11.17 11.78
C ALA A 75 23.09 -9.73 11.38
N ASP A 76 23.11 -9.42 10.08
CA ASP A 76 23.30 -8.06 9.56
C ASP A 76 22.05 -7.20 9.86
N THR A 77 20.86 -7.75 9.65
CA THR A 77 19.57 -7.09 9.98
C THR A 77 19.52 -6.65 11.45
N VAL A 78 19.78 -7.55 12.39
CA VAL A 78 19.79 -7.25 13.83
C VAL A 78 20.83 -6.20 14.18
N ARG A 79 22.04 -6.30 13.59
CA ARG A 79 23.11 -5.33 13.82
C ARG A 79 22.69 -3.91 13.40
N ARG A 80 22.03 -3.75 12.25
CA ARG A 80 21.54 -2.46 11.77
C ARG A 80 20.45 -1.89 12.67
N TYR A 81 19.53 -2.71 13.16
CA TYR A 81 18.55 -2.28 14.16
C TYR A 81 19.21 -1.82 15.46
N GLY A 82 20.28 -2.48 15.91
CA GLY A 82 21.07 -2.06 17.07
C GLY A 82 21.66 -0.67 16.90
N PHE A 83 22.32 -0.41 15.75
CA PHE A 83 22.86 0.91 15.44
C PHE A 83 21.76 1.98 15.31
N LEU A 84 20.67 1.67 14.61
CA LEU A 84 19.54 2.59 14.46
C LEU A 84 18.95 3.01 15.80
N SER A 85 18.73 2.05 16.69
CA SER A 85 18.21 2.29 18.04
C SER A 85 19.14 3.18 18.87
N LEU A 86 20.44 2.92 18.81
CA LEU A 86 21.45 3.73 19.50
C LEU A 86 21.49 5.16 18.97
N SER A 87 21.43 5.34 17.64
CA SER A 87 21.41 6.65 17.00
C SER A 87 20.15 7.45 17.34
N ILE A 88 18.96 6.82 17.35
CA ILE A 88 17.71 7.46 17.77
C ILE A 88 17.81 7.90 19.25
N LYS A 89 18.31 7.01 20.12
CA LYS A 89 18.51 7.34 21.55
C LYS A 89 19.43 8.54 21.72
N LYS A 90 20.58 8.55 21.03
CA LYS A 90 21.54 9.67 21.07
C LYS A 90 20.91 10.97 20.58
N TYR A 91 20.20 10.94 19.45
CA TYR A 91 19.54 12.11 18.85
C TYR A 91 18.56 12.77 19.83
N TYR A 92 17.64 11.98 20.39
CA TYR A 92 16.65 12.51 21.32
C TYR A 92 17.28 12.97 22.64
N SER A 93 18.27 12.25 23.18
CA SER A 93 18.99 12.68 24.38
C SER A 93 19.66 14.06 24.21
N ALA A 94 20.22 14.36 23.04
CA ALA A 94 20.82 15.66 22.75
C ALA A 94 19.76 16.78 22.58
N GLN A 95 18.64 16.50 21.92
CA GLN A 95 17.54 17.44 21.69
C GLN A 95 16.86 17.89 23.00
N PHE A 96 16.58 16.94 23.92
CA PHE A 96 15.93 17.25 25.20
C PHE A 96 16.83 18.02 26.19
N SER A 97 18.16 18.00 25.96
CA SER A 97 19.11 18.78 26.75
C SER A 97 19.13 20.27 26.36
N THR A 98 18.64 20.61 25.16
CA THR A 98 18.83 21.93 24.53
C THR A 98 17.54 22.75 24.45
N GLN A 99 16.36 22.11 24.39
CA GLN A 99 15.06 22.80 24.29
C GLN A 99 14.24 22.65 25.57
N ASN A 100 13.96 23.79 26.24
CA ASN A 100 12.91 23.88 27.25
C ASN A 100 11.61 23.28 26.69
N ALA A 101 11.11 22.30 27.43
CA ALA A 101 9.98 21.45 27.09
C ALA A 101 8.77 22.23 26.56
N ARG A 102 8.42 22.00 25.29
CA ARG A 102 7.06 21.84 24.75
C ARG A 102 7.13 21.65 23.23
N SER A 103 7.66 20.51 22.80
CA SER A 103 7.31 19.98 21.46
C SER A 103 5.94 19.32 21.55
N GLN A 104 4.89 20.12 21.71
CA GLN A 104 3.52 19.66 21.50
C GLN A 104 3.39 19.24 20.02
N GLY A 105 3.31 17.93 19.76
CA GLY A 105 2.79 17.40 18.49
C GLY A 105 3.72 16.55 17.61
N ALA A 106 4.94 16.20 18.02
CA ALA A 106 5.88 15.52 17.12
C ALA A 106 5.61 14.00 16.91
N CYS A 107 5.01 13.31 17.88
CA CYS A 107 4.74 11.87 17.79
C CYS A 107 3.40 11.52 18.47
N PRO A 108 2.53 10.73 17.83
CA PRO A 108 1.36 10.18 18.51
C PRO A 108 1.80 9.27 19.65
N ILE A 109 0.97 9.14 20.69
CA ILE A 109 1.20 8.11 21.70
C ILE A 109 1.04 6.72 21.07
N PHE A 110 1.77 5.74 21.59
CA PHE A 110 1.82 4.39 21.01
C PHE A 110 0.43 3.80 20.77
N ASN A 111 -0.50 3.95 21.71
CA ASN A 111 -1.86 3.43 21.58
C ASN A 111 -2.66 4.13 20.46
N GLU A 112 -2.47 5.43 20.26
CA GLU A 112 -3.11 6.15 19.15
C GLU A 112 -2.55 5.70 17.80
N PHE A 113 -1.24 5.47 17.73
CA PHE A 113 -0.60 4.91 16.54
C PHE A 113 -1.17 3.53 16.20
N VAL A 114 -1.21 2.61 17.18
CA VAL A 114 -1.76 1.25 16.99
C VAL A 114 -3.21 1.31 16.55
N LYS A 115 -4.04 2.16 17.17
CA LYS A 115 -5.43 2.34 16.78
C LYS A 115 -5.57 2.80 15.33
N ARG A 116 -4.74 3.76 14.89
CA ARG A 116 -4.71 4.21 13.49
C ARG A 116 -4.33 3.08 12.53
N CYS A 117 -3.37 2.23 12.88
CA CYS A 117 -3.01 1.06 12.07
C CYS A 117 -4.20 0.10 11.93
N GLN A 118 -4.89 -0.20 13.02
CA GLN A 118 -6.08 -1.05 13.00
C GLN A 118 -7.22 -0.45 12.19
N ASP A 119 -7.40 0.87 12.26
CA ASP A 119 -8.42 1.56 11.46
C ASP A 119 -8.12 1.47 9.95
N LEU A 120 -6.85 1.44 9.55
CA LEU A 120 -6.42 1.27 8.16
C LEU A 120 -6.56 -0.18 7.65
N GLU A 121 -6.50 -1.17 8.54
CA GLU A 121 -6.70 -2.59 8.20
C GLU A 121 -8.18 -2.96 8.01
N LYS A 122 -9.10 -2.06 8.35
CA LYS A 122 -10.54 -2.31 8.17
C LYS A 122 -10.88 -2.31 6.69
N ILE A 123 -11.35 -3.45 6.21
CA ILE A 123 -11.87 -3.61 4.86
C ILE A 123 -13.39 -3.57 4.94
N THR A 124 -14.01 -2.68 4.17
CA THR A 124 -15.47 -2.60 4.06
C THR A 124 -16.00 -3.55 2.99
N VAL A 125 -17.30 -3.84 3.03
CA VAL A 125 -17.98 -4.62 1.97
C VAL A 125 -17.83 -3.94 0.61
N SER A 126 -17.80 -2.60 0.60
CA SER A 126 -17.57 -1.79 -0.60
C SER A 126 -16.16 -2.03 -1.15
N ASP A 127 -15.14 -2.05 -0.31
CA ASP A 127 -13.75 -2.28 -0.74
C ASP A 127 -13.58 -3.67 -1.38
N VAL A 128 -14.19 -4.70 -0.76
CA VAL A 128 -14.21 -6.05 -1.34
C VAL A 128 -14.92 -6.04 -2.69
N PHE A 129 -16.04 -5.35 -2.79
CA PHE A 129 -16.80 -5.28 -4.04
C PHE A 129 -16.03 -4.53 -5.14
N SER A 130 -15.35 -3.43 -4.83
CA SER A 130 -14.45 -2.71 -5.76
C SER A 130 -13.38 -3.65 -6.31
N LEU A 131 -12.74 -4.43 -5.43
CA LEU A 131 -11.70 -5.40 -5.84
C LEU A 131 -12.26 -6.49 -6.74
N GLN A 132 -13.47 -6.98 -6.46
CA GLN A 132 -14.16 -7.97 -7.30
C GLN A 132 -14.49 -7.40 -8.68
N LEU A 133 -14.96 -6.15 -8.75
CA LEU A 133 -15.25 -5.46 -10.01
C LEU A 133 -13.99 -5.31 -10.87
N MET A 134 -12.85 -4.97 -10.27
CA MET A 134 -11.58 -4.85 -10.99
C MET A 134 -11.04 -6.19 -11.54
N GLN A 135 -11.59 -7.34 -11.13
CA GLN A 135 -11.27 -8.63 -11.76
C GLN A 135 -12.05 -8.86 -13.06
N VAL A 136 -13.07 -8.04 -13.35
CA VAL A 136 -13.87 -8.15 -14.56
C VAL A 136 -13.14 -7.52 -15.74
N PRO A 137 -13.06 -8.19 -16.91
CA PRO A 137 -12.43 -7.61 -18.09
C PRO A 137 -13.05 -6.26 -18.46
N LEU A 138 -12.19 -5.30 -18.83
CA LEU A 138 -12.56 -3.92 -19.19
C LEU A 138 -13.04 -3.05 -18.01
N VAL A 139 -12.94 -3.52 -16.77
CA VAL A 139 -13.20 -2.71 -15.58
C VAL A 139 -11.87 -2.20 -15.02
N THR A 140 -11.66 -0.89 -15.14
CA THR A 140 -10.55 -0.18 -14.50
C THR A 140 -10.93 0.28 -13.10
N GLU A 141 -9.96 0.78 -12.33
CA GLU A 141 -10.20 1.36 -11.00
C GLU A 141 -11.27 2.48 -11.04
N ASP A 142 -11.15 3.42 -11.98
CA ASP A 142 -12.11 4.51 -12.14
C ASP A 142 -13.55 4.01 -12.42
N ILE A 143 -13.68 2.93 -13.19
CA ILE A 143 -14.98 2.32 -13.48
C ILE A 143 -15.52 1.62 -12.24
N ALA A 144 -14.69 0.90 -11.49
CA ALA A 144 -15.10 0.25 -10.25
C ALA A 144 -15.59 1.28 -9.22
N LEU A 145 -14.86 2.38 -9.03
CA LEU A 145 -15.27 3.49 -8.16
C LEU A 145 -16.61 4.10 -8.62
N ALA A 146 -16.76 4.36 -9.93
CA ALA A 146 -18.01 4.88 -10.50
C ALA A 146 -19.23 3.96 -10.26
N VAL A 147 -19.04 2.64 -10.25
CA VAL A 147 -20.11 1.67 -9.94
C VAL A 147 -20.42 1.66 -8.45
N ILE A 148 -19.38 1.73 -7.62
CA ILE A 148 -19.51 1.71 -6.15
C ILE A 148 -20.22 2.95 -5.63
N ASP A 149 -19.96 4.12 -6.22
CA ASP A 149 -20.66 5.37 -5.91
C ASP A 149 -22.19 5.27 -6.16
N LEU A 150 -22.60 4.47 -7.14
CA LEU A 150 -24.01 4.22 -7.45
C LEU A 150 -24.59 3.08 -6.60
N TYR A 151 -23.81 2.00 -6.43
CA TYR A 151 -24.23 0.76 -5.78
C TYR A 151 -23.08 0.26 -4.89
N PRO A 152 -23.05 0.65 -3.60
CA PRO A 152 -21.91 0.34 -2.72
C PRO A 152 -21.80 -1.14 -2.36
N THR A 153 -22.77 -1.97 -2.73
CA THR A 153 -22.77 -3.41 -2.48
C THR A 153 -23.31 -4.18 -3.68
N VAL A 154 -22.86 -5.43 -3.83
CA VAL A 154 -23.39 -6.39 -4.80
C VAL A 154 -24.91 -6.51 -4.70
N LEU A 155 -25.45 -6.55 -3.47
CA LEU A 155 -26.90 -6.65 -3.24
C LEU A 155 -27.66 -5.43 -3.78
N ALA A 156 -27.13 -4.22 -3.59
CA ALA A 156 -27.73 -3.01 -4.13
C ALA A 156 -27.76 -3.04 -5.66
N LEU A 157 -26.66 -3.47 -6.28
CA LEU A 157 -26.56 -3.61 -7.74
C LEU A 157 -27.52 -4.69 -8.28
N ALA A 158 -27.57 -5.86 -7.65
CA ALA A 158 -28.46 -6.96 -8.05
C ALA A 158 -29.94 -6.56 -7.94
N ARG A 159 -30.32 -5.78 -6.91
CA ARG A 159 -31.67 -5.23 -6.78
C ARG A 159 -31.98 -4.25 -7.91
N ALA A 160 -31.06 -3.37 -8.26
CA ALA A 160 -31.25 -2.43 -9.37
C ALA A 160 -31.47 -3.17 -10.70
N TYR A 161 -30.69 -4.21 -10.98
CA TYR A 161 -30.93 -5.07 -12.13
C TYR A 161 -32.27 -5.80 -12.06
N SER A 162 -32.66 -6.28 -10.89
CA SER A 162 -33.95 -6.96 -10.69
C SER A 162 -35.14 -6.04 -10.93
N LEU A 163 -35.05 -4.74 -10.59
CA LEU A 163 -36.12 -3.77 -10.84
C LEU A 163 -36.36 -3.48 -12.33
N LEU A 164 -35.35 -3.70 -13.18
CA LEU A 164 -35.49 -3.61 -14.64
C LEU A 164 -36.17 -4.84 -15.25
N VAL A 165 -36.20 -5.97 -14.51
CA VAL A 165 -37.03 -7.13 -14.82
C VAL A 165 -38.37 -6.89 -14.14
N GLY A 166 -39.31 -6.26 -14.86
CA GLY A 166 -40.61 -5.87 -14.30
C GLY A 166 -41.19 -6.93 -13.34
N THR A 167 -41.47 -6.50 -12.11
CA THR A 167 -41.96 -7.33 -11.02
C THR A 167 -43.19 -8.15 -11.42
N LEU A 168 -43.07 -9.48 -11.45
CA LEU A 168 -44.16 -10.39 -11.10
C LEU A 168 -43.64 -11.50 -10.19
N PRO A 169 -44.40 -11.88 -9.15
CA PRO A 169 -43.97 -12.81 -8.11
C PRO A 169 -43.83 -14.22 -8.66
N CYS A 170 -42.66 -14.82 -8.43
CA CYS A 170 -42.27 -16.23 -8.26
C CYS A 170 -43.02 -17.39 -8.96
N CYS A 171 -43.98 -17.18 -9.85
CA CYS A 171 -44.90 -18.21 -10.31
C CYS A 171 -45.18 -18.14 -11.82
N LEU A 172 -44.19 -17.86 -12.66
CA LEU A 172 -44.20 -18.32 -14.05
C LEU A 172 -42.78 -18.23 -14.65
N TRP A 173 -42.04 -19.34 -14.57
CA TRP A 173 -40.66 -19.50 -15.07
C TRP A 173 -40.50 -19.23 -16.59
N SER A 174 -41.57 -18.89 -17.31
CA SER A 174 -41.60 -18.79 -18.77
C SER A 174 -41.75 -17.35 -19.32
N CYS A 175 -41.68 -16.31 -18.49
CA CYS A 175 -41.76 -14.90 -18.93
C CYS A 175 -40.47 -14.10 -18.69
N LEU A 176 -39.33 -14.78 -18.54
CA LEU A 176 -38.07 -14.21 -18.04
C LEU A 176 -37.14 -13.64 -19.13
N GLU A 177 -37.63 -13.30 -20.32
CA GLU A 177 -36.94 -12.28 -21.13
C GLU A 177 -37.27 -10.90 -20.53
N GLY A 178 -36.66 -10.60 -19.36
CA GLY A 178 -36.45 -9.21 -18.97
C GLY A 178 -35.70 -8.48 -20.09
N ASP A 179 -35.74 -7.15 -20.12
CA ASP A 179 -34.97 -6.38 -21.10
C ASP A 179 -33.47 -6.50 -20.77
N ILE A 180 -32.87 -7.61 -21.19
CA ILE A 180 -31.45 -7.94 -20.99
C ILE A 180 -30.60 -6.81 -21.56
N ARG A 181 -31.03 -6.16 -22.65
CA ARG A 181 -30.30 -5.02 -23.23
C ARG A 181 -30.34 -3.81 -22.30
N ALA A 182 -31.50 -3.52 -21.68
CA ALA A 182 -31.58 -2.45 -20.70
C ALA A 182 -30.73 -2.73 -19.45
N GLN A 183 -30.65 -3.99 -19.00
CA GLN A 183 -29.78 -4.37 -17.88
C GLN A 183 -28.30 -4.27 -18.26
N GLU A 184 -27.90 -4.80 -19.42
CA GLU A 184 -26.52 -4.73 -19.92
C GLU A 184 -26.02 -3.28 -20.08
N GLU A 185 -26.90 -2.35 -20.43
CA GLU A 185 -26.54 -0.93 -20.63
C GLU A 185 -26.88 -0.03 -19.42
N MET A 186 -27.46 -0.56 -18.33
CA MET A 186 -27.93 0.22 -17.18
C MET A 186 -26.82 1.11 -16.58
N LEU A 187 -25.64 0.54 -16.33
CA LEU A 187 -24.56 1.26 -15.66
C LEU A 187 -23.99 2.37 -16.55
N LYS A 188 -23.77 2.09 -17.83
CA LYS A 188 -23.33 3.06 -18.83
C LYS A 188 -24.32 4.24 -18.97
N ASN A 189 -25.62 3.96 -18.92
CA ASN A 189 -26.64 5.00 -19.03
C ASN A 189 -26.69 5.91 -17.78
N GLN A 190 -26.29 5.38 -16.62
CA GLN A 190 -26.23 6.15 -15.37
C GLN A 190 -24.93 6.93 -15.21
N ASN A 191 -23.80 6.41 -15.70
CA ASN A 191 -22.51 7.06 -15.61
C ASN A 191 -21.70 6.92 -16.90
N LYS A 192 -21.35 8.06 -17.52
CA LYS A 192 -20.64 8.14 -18.79
C LYS A 192 -19.20 7.59 -18.74
N THR A 193 -18.61 7.50 -17.55
CA THR A 193 -17.28 6.90 -17.34
C THR A 193 -17.32 5.38 -17.57
N ILE A 194 -18.49 4.75 -17.37
CA ILE A 194 -18.66 3.30 -17.52
C ILE A 194 -18.87 2.99 -19.00
N SER A 195 -17.96 2.20 -19.57
CA SER A 195 -18.09 1.76 -20.96
C SER A 195 -19.21 0.72 -21.13
N SER A 196 -19.78 0.62 -22.34
CA SER A 196 -20.77 -0.42 -22.68
C SER A 196 -20.24 -1.84 -22.43
N GLY A 197 -18.97 -2.09 -22.79
CA GLY A 197 -18.31 -3.37 -22.54
C GLY A 197 -18.18 -3.70 -21.04
N ALA A 198 -17.79 -2.71 -20.23
CA ALA A 198 -17.73 -2.87 -18.77
C ALA A 198 -19.12 -3.13 -18.17
N SER A 199 -20.12 -2.33 -18.55
CA SER A 199 -21.51 -2.47 -18.08
C SER A 199 -22.07 -3.87 -18.35
N LYS A 200 -21.85 -4.40 -19.57
CA LYS A 200 -22.24 -5.74 -19.97
C LYS A 200 -21.50 -6.84 -19.21
N ASN A 201 -20.18 -6.70 -19.02
CA ASN A 201 -19.38 -7.70 -18.32
C ASN A 201 -19.72 -7.75 -16.82
N ILE A 202 -20.02 -6.60 -16.21
CA ILE A 202 -20.48 -6.52 -14.81
C ILE A 202 -21.86 -7.17 -14.67
N PHE A 203 -22.79 -6.92 -15.59
CA PHE A 203 -24.08 -7.61 -15.60
C PHE A 203 -23.91 -9.13 -15.65
N LYS A 204 -23.03 -9.63 -16.53
CA LYS A 204 -22.70 -11.06 -16.62
C LYS A 204 -22.05 -11.61 -15.36
N LEU A 205 -21.25 -10.84 -14.64
CA LEU A 205 -20.69 -11.28 -13.36
C LEU A 205 -21.81 -11.56 -12.33
N ILE A 206 -22.82 -10.70 -12.28
CA ILE A 206 -23.89 -10.76 -11.26
C ILE A 206 -25.03 -11.70 -11.65
N TRP A 207 -25.35 -11.78 -12.94
CA TRP A 207 -26.54 -12.47 -13.46
C TRP A 207 -26.25 -13.50 -14.55
N GLY A 208 -24.99 -13.63 -14.98
CA GLY A 208 -24.59 -14.55 -16.03
C GLY A 208 -24.63 -16.00 -15.54
N SER A 209 -25.39 -16.82 -16.25
CA SER A 209 -25.24 -18.27 -16.34
C SER A 209 -24.15 -18.63 -17.34
#